data_AF-A0AAU1GYU5-F1
#
_entry.id   AF-A0AAU1GYU5-F1
#
_cell.length_a   1.000
_cell.length_b   1.000
_cell.length_c   1.000
_cell.angle_alpha   90.00
_cell.angle_beta   90.00
_cell.angle_gamma   90.00
#
_symmetry.space_group_name_H-M   'P 1'
#
loop_
_entity.id
_entity.type
_entity.pdbx_description
1 polymer ?
#
loop_
_entity_poly.entity_id
_entity_poly.type
_entity_poly.pdbx_seq_one_letter_code
_entity_poly.pdbx_strand_id
1 'polypeptide(L)'
;MDDVPEPRWLVAANVVRWRRYGDLGQEFRPGTKAFRGGAKVYVVETYPGMGNEQLTAVGHGRHTGRWITIDTGTRHLHTFRPRLVYSPAVLRRCAATPVRTREEAAELAERLDRTARLGRHTHHAAPHPDPCLCHACLPLSPG
;
A
#
# COMPACT_ATOMS: atom_id res chain seq x y z
N MET A 1 -4.05 31.57 10.49
CA MET A 1 -2.76 30.99 10.09
C MET A 1 -3.00 29.50 9.92
N ASP A 2 -2.92 29.00 8.69
CA ASP A 2 -2.88 27.55 8.48
C ASP A 2 -1.54 27.05 9.02
N ASP A 3 -1.58 26.44 10.20
CA ASP A 3 -0.40 25.81 10.79
C ASP A 3 0.11 24.74 9.82
N VAL A 4 1.35 24.89 9.36
CA VAL A 4 1.96 23.95 8.42
C VAL A 4 2.33 22.72 9.23
N PRO A 5 1.69 21.56 9.02
CA PRO A 5 1.93 20.40 9.87
C PRO A 5 3.39 19.96 9.75
N GLU A 6 3.99 19.64 10.90
CA GLU A 6 5.38 19.19 10.97
C GLU A 6 5.62 17.93 10.11
N PRO A 7 6.79 17.80 9.47
CA PRO A 7 7.14 16.60 8.73
C PRO A 7 7.12 15.35 9.61
N ARG A 8 6.59 14.24 9.10
CA ARG A 8 6.49 12.96 9.83
C ARG A 8 7.11 11.81 9.07
N TRP A 9 7.74 10.89 9.78
CA TRP A 9 8.13 9.59 9.21
C TRP A 9 6.90 8.71 9.05
N LEU A 10 6.66 8.28 7.81
CA LEU A 10 5.59 7.37 7.44
C LEU A 10 6.16 6.22 6.60
N VAL A 11 5.35 5.18 6.40
CA VAL A 11 5.66 4.13 5.42
C VAL A 11 5.09 4.55 4.07
N ALA A 12 5.95 4.72 3.07
CA ALA A 12 5.53 4.85 1.68
C ALA A 12 5.51 3.46 1.02
N ALA A 13 4.55 3.23 0.14
CA ALA A 13 4.44 2.02 -0.65
C ALA A 13 3.96 2.33 -2.06
N ASN A 14 4.00 1.32 -2.93
CA ASN A 14 3.50 1.39 -4.29
C ASN A 14 2.38 0.37 -4.49
N VAL A 15 1.35 0.74 -5.24
CA VAL A 15 0.25 -0.15 -5.58
C VAL A 15 0.74 -1.14 -6.63
N VAL A 16 0.42 -2.43 -6.48
CA VAL A 16 0.77 -3.45 -7.47
C VAL A 16 0.26 -3.08 -8.86
N ARG A 17 1.07 -3.32 -9.89
CA ARG A 17 0.67 -3.03 -11.29
C ARG A 17 -0.58 -3.82 -11.66
N TRP A 18 -0.61 -5.08 -11.29
CA TRP A 18 -1.72 -6.02 -11.48
C TRP A 18 -1.97 -6.80 -10.19
N ARG A 19 -3.25 -7.06 -9.90
CA ARG A 19 -3.70 -7.93 -8.82
C ARG A 19 -4.53 -9.07 -9.38
N ARG A 20 -4.49 -10.22 -8.70
CA ARG A 20 -5.47 -11.29 -8.89
C ARG A 20 -6.86 -10.79 -8.47
N TYR A 21 -7.90 -11.24 -9.17
CA TYR A 21 -9.27 -10.79 -9.03
C TYR A 21 -10.24 -11.90 -9.48
N GLY A 22 -11.53 -11.71 -9.18
CA GLY A 22 -12.59 -12.64 -9.57
C GLY A 22 -12.52 -13.96 -8.83
N ASP A 23 -13.28 -14.93 -9.33
CA ASP A 23 -13.44 -16.24 -8.71
C ASP A 23 -12.07 -16.93 -8.60
N LEU A 24 -11.75 -17.31 -7.36
CA LEU A 24 -10.48 -17.93 -6.98
C LEU A 24 -9.23 -17.19 -7.47
N GLY A 25 -9.33 -15.88 -7.78
CA GLY A 25 -8.20 -15.08 -8.25
C GLY A 25 -7.70 -15.47 -9.64
N GLN A 26 -8.56 -15.96 -10.52
CA GLN A 26 -8.19 -16.39 -11.87
C GLN A 26 -8.12 -15.24 -12.90
N GLU A 27 -8.68 -14.06 -12.58
CA GLU A 27 -8.55 -12.86 -13.41
C GLU A 27 -7.45 -11.93 -12.91
N PHE A 28 -7.00 -11.01 -13.78
CA PHE A 28 -6.13 -9.91 -13.41
C PHE A 28 -6.78 -8.55 -13.64
N ARG A 29 -6.64 -7.65 -12.65
CA ARG A 29 -7.07 -6.24 -12.77
C ARG A 29 -5.91 -5.31 -12.43
N PRO A 30 -5.75 -4.18 -13.14
CA PRO A 30 -4.69 -3.23 -12.83
C PRO A 30 -5.01 -2.46 -11.55
N GLY A 31 -3.99 -2.22 -10.73
CA GLY A 31 -4.08 -1.43 -9.49
C GLY A 31 -5.14 -1.93 -8.51
N THR A 32 -5.91 -1.00 -7.91
CA THR A 32 -7.12 -1.27 -7.13
C THR A 32 -8.30 -0.48 -7.71
N LYS A 33 -9.49 -0.62 -7.12
CA LYS A 33 -10.63 0.26 -7.45
C LYS A 33 -10.29 1.74 -7.20
N ALA A 34 -9.54 2.02 -6.13
CA ALA A 34 -9.26 3.37 -5.67
C ALA A 34 -7.95 3.96 -6.25
N PHE A 35 -6.93 3.14 -6.50
CA PHE A 35 -5.61 3.59 -6.91
C PHE A 35 -5.15 2.97 -8.23
N ARG A 36 -4.39 3.74 -9.02
CA ARG A 36 -3.76 3.23 -10.26
C ARG A 36 -2.64 2.24 -9.90
N GLY A 37 -2.41 1.25 -10.75
CA GLY A 37 -1.23 0.38 -10.62
C GLY A 37 0.05 1.20 -10.69
N GLY A 38 1.00 0.92 -9.80
CA GLY A 38 2.24 1.67 -9.63
C GLY A 38 2.12 2.96 -8.79
N ALA A 39 0.91 3.41 -8.47
CA ALA A 39 0.72 4.66 -7.71
C ALA A 39 1.41 4.61 -6.34
N LYS A 40 2.03 5.71 -5.94
CA LYS A 40 2.60 5.87 -4.61
C LYS A 40 1.49 6.18 -3.60
N VAL A 41 1.54 5.51 -2.46
CA VAL A 41 0.66 5.74 -1.31
C VAL A 41 1.49 5.87 -0.02
N TYR A 42 0.89 6.46 1.00
CA TYR A 42 1.44 6.56 2.35
C TYR A 42 0.52 5.82 3.32
N VAL A 43 1.08 4.94 4.13
CA VAL A 43 0.34 4.22 5.17
C VAL A 43 0.22 5.15 6.38
N VAL A 44 -1.01 5.44 6.78
CA VAL A 44 -1.31 6.34 7.91
C VAL A 44 -1.87 5.58 9.11
N GLU A 45 -2.46 4.41 8.89
CA GLU A 45 -2.94 3.55 9.97
C GLU A 45 -2.79 2.09 9.57
N THR A 46 -2.63 1.23 10.56
CA THR A 46 -2.52 -0.22 10.42
C THR A 46 -3.40 -0.87 11.49
N TYR A 47 -3.84 -2.09 11.23
CA TYR A 47 -4.71 -2.82 12.15
C TYR A 47 -4.02 -4.10 12.68
N PRO A 48 -3.19 -4.01 13.74
CA PRO A 48 -2.45 -5.17 14.27
C PRO A 48 -3.34 -6.30 14.74
N GLY A 49 -4.50 -5.98 15.34
CA GLY A 49 -5.49 -6.97 15.78
C GLY A 49 -6.08 -7.81 14.63
N MET A 50 -5.92 -7.36 13.38
CA MET A 50 -6.34 -8.05 12.16
C MET A 50 -5.12 -8.52 11.34
N GLY A 51 -3.99 -8.81 11.99
CA GLY A 51 -2.78 -9.31 11.34
C GLY A 51 -2.09 -8.32 10.38
N ASN A 52 -2.50 -7.05 10.38
CA ASN A 52 -2.11 -6.04 9.38
C ASN A 52 -2.44 -6.43 7.93
N GLU A 53 -3.47 -7.27 7.72
CA GLU A 53 -3.91 -7.65 6.37
C GLU A 53 -4.57 -6.49 5.61
N GLN A 54 -5.07 -5.51 6.36
CA GLN A 54 -5.62 -4.25 5.90
C GLN A 54 -4.85 -3.09 6.54
N LEU A 55 -4.81 -1.96 5.86
CA LEU A 55 -4.24 -0.71 6.36
C LEU A 55 -4.95 0.48 5.72
N THR A 56 -4.84 1.65 6.34
CA THR A 56 -5.34 2.91 5.76
C THR A 56 -4.24 3.59 4.97
N ALA A 57 -4.52 3.85 3.71
CA ALA A 57 -3.58 4.45 2.77
C ALA A 57 -4.07 5.83 2.28
N VAL A 58 -3.14 6.77 2.18
CA VAL A 58 -3.33 8.08 1.54
C VAL A 58 -2.61 8.12 0.21
N GLY A 59 -3.32 8.48 -0.86
CA GLY A 59 -2.75 8.54 -2.20
C GLY A 59 -3.63 9.30 -3.18
N HIS A 60 -3.18 9.44 -4.42
CA HIS A 60 -3.98 10.03 -5.49
C HIS A 60 -5.00 9.04 -6.03
N GLY A 61 -6.28 9.41 -5.96
CA GLY A 61 -7.39 8.62 -6.46
C GLY A 61 -7.31 8.39 -7.97
N ARG A 62 -7.62 7.17 -8.40
CA ARG A 62 -7.44 6.70 -9.78
C ARG A 62 -8.14 7.56 -10.83
N HIS A 63 -9.35 8.01 -10.52
CA HIS A 63 -10.24 8.71 -11.44
C HIS A 63 -10.18 10.23 -11.31
N THR A 64 -9.99 10.73 -10.08
CA THR A 64 -10.06 12.16 -9.78
C THR A 64 -8.68 12.82 -9.74
N GLY A 65 -7.61 12.04 -9.56
CA GLY A 65 -6.28 12.58 -9.26
C GLY A 65 -6.20 13.32 -7.92
N ARG A 66 -7.27 13.34 -7.11
CA ARG A 66 -7.29 14.03 -5.81
C ARG A 66 -6.76 13.13 -4.70
N TRP A 67 -6.26 13.72 -3.62
CA TRP A 67 -5.88 12.98 -2.42
C TRP A 67 -7.09 12.30 -1.77
N ILE A 68 -7.04 10.99 -1.66
CA ILE A 68 -8.02 10.17 -0.97
C ILE A 68 -7.35 9.42 0.19
N THR A 69 -8.15 9.08 1.20
CA THR A 69 -7.80 8.20 2.31
C THR A 69 -8.74 7.02 2.23
N ILE A 70 -8.21 5.80 2.19
CA ILE A 70 -9.04 4.59 2.11
C ILE A 70 -8.33 3.40 2.72
N ASP A 71 -9.11 2.50 3.32
CA ASP A 71 -8.62 1.19 3.72
C ASP A 71 -8.40 0.30 2.50
N THR A 72 -7.27 -0.39 2.49
CA THR A 72 -6.92 -1.29 1.41
C THR A 72 -6.13 -2.49 1.94
N GLY A 73 -6.27 -3.60 1.24
CA GLY A 73 -5.54 -4.82 1.58
C GLY A 73 -4.04 -4.60 1.40
N THR A 74 -3.26 -4.88 2.43
CA THR A 74 -1.79 -4.79 2.44
C THR A 74 -1.18 -5.57 1.27
N ARG A 75 -1.79 -6.68 0.87
CA ARG A 75 -1.43 -7.49 -0.32
C ARG A 75 -1.40 -6.71 -1.65
N HIS A 76 -2.17 -5.63 -1.76
CA HIS A 76 -2.22 -4.79 -2.96
C HIS A 76 -1.09 -3.76 -3.04
N LEU A 77 -0.20 -3.72 -2.04
CA LEU A 77 0.91 -2.78 -1.96
C LEU A 77 2.25 -3.53 -1.92
N HIS A 78 3.31 -2.87 -2.37
CA HIS A 78 4.68 -3.39 -2.37
C HIS A 78 5.71 -2.26 -2.21
N THR A 79 6.98 -2.63 -2.06
CA THR A 79 8.09 -1.66 -1.90
C THR A 79 7.82 -0.70 -0.74
N PHE A 80 7.44 -1.28 0.40
CA PHE A 80 7.26 -0.56 1.65
C PHE A 80 8.62 -0.01 2.09
N ARG A 81 8.65 1.27 2.44
CA ARG A 81 9.88 1.94 2.87
C ARG A 81 9.58 3.10 3.81
N PRO A 82 10.43 3.34 4.82
CA PRO A 82 10.32 4.55 5.64
C PRO A 82 10.57 5.78 4.76
N ARG A 83 9.77 6.84 4.95
CA ARG A 83 9.96 8.11 4.28
C ARG A 83 9.53 9.28 5.16
N LEU A 84 10.37 10.30 5.26
CA LEU A 84 10.01 11.59 5.81
C LEU A 84 9.10 12.33 4.83
N VAL A 85 7.87 12.64 5.26
CA VAL A 85 6.82 13.21 4.42
C VAL A 85 6.61 14.67 4.78
N TYR A 86 6.62 15.52 3.75
CA TYR A 86 6.44 16.97 3.86
C TYR A 86 5.11 17.45 3.28
N SER A 87 4.37 16.59 2.57
CA SER A 87 3.14 16.99 1.88
C SER A 87 2.05 17.36 2.89
N PRO A 88 1.60 18.64 2.94
CA PRO A 88 0.56 19.04 3.89
C PRO A 88 -0.75 18.28 3.69
N ALA A 89 -1.04 17.89 2.45
CA ALA A 89 -2.23 17.09 2.13
C ALA A 89 -2.19 15.71 2.78
N VAL A 90 -1.01 15.09 2.89
CA VAL A 90 -0.83 13.80 3.57
C VAL A 90 -0.83 14.00 5.07
N LEU A 91 -0.06 14.98 5.56
CA LEU A 91 0.11 15.23 7.00
C LEU A 91 -1.21 15.58 7.69
N ARG A 92 -2.08 16.38 7.06
CA ARG A 92 -3.44 16.65 7.57
C ARG A 92 -4.32 15.40 7.72
N ARG A 93 -4.01 14.31 7.01
CA ARG A 93 -4.72 13.03 7.07
C ARG A 93 -4.08 12.04 8.06
N CYS A 94 -3.01 12.44 8.76
CA CYS A 94 -2.27 11.62 9.73
C CYS A 94 -2.53 12.06 11.18
N ALA A 95 -3.57 12.85 11.45
CA ALA A 95 -3.76 13.48 12.76
C ALA A 95 -3.87 12.47 13.91
N ALA A 96 -4.52 11.31 13.68
CA ALA A 96 -4.64 10.23 14.65
C ALA A 96 -3.44 9.25 14.65
N THR A 97 -2.51 9.38 13.71
CA THR A 97 -1.36 8.50 13.59
C THR A 97 -0.29 8.90 14.61
N PRO A 98 0.22 7.96 15.43
CA PRO A 98 1.36 8.22 16.30
C PRO A 98 2.55 8.74 15.49
N VAL A 99 3.25 9.73 16.03
CA VAL A 99 4.53 10.17 15.46
C VAL A 99 5.50 9.01 15.56
N ARG A 100 6.17 8.70 14.44
CA ARG A 100 7.19 7.66 14.39
C ARG A 100 8.58 8.25 14.21
N THR A 101 9.58 7.56 14.73
CA THR A 101 10.97 7.71 14.32
C THR A 101 11.19 7.10 12.93
N ARG A 102 12.38 7.31 12.36
CA ARG A 102 12.77 6.65 11.10
C ARG A 102 12.82 5.14 11.28
N GLU A 103 13.34 4.69 12.41
CA GLU A 103 13.56 3.30 12.79
C GLU A 103 12.22 2.57 12.95
N GLU A 104 11.28 3.16 13.69
CA GLU A 104 9.92 2.61 13.84
C GLU A 104 9.18 2.51 12.50
N ALA A 105 9.34 3.51 11.64
CA ALA A 105 8.80 3.46 10.29
C ALA A 105 9.47 2.38 9.42
N ALA A 106 10.75 2.08 9.64
CA ALA A 106 11.46 1.02 8.95
C ALA A 106 10.97 -0.37 9.39
N GLU A 107 10.87 -0.60 10.70
CA GLU A 107 10.33 -1.85 11.26
C GLU A 107 8.90 -2.12 10.78
N LEU A 108 8.06 -1.08 10.75
CA LEU A 108 6.71 -1.20 10.22
C LEU A 108 6.72 -1.53 8.72
N ALA A 109 7.60 -0.90 7.94
CA ALA A 109 7.71 -1.17 6.52
C ALA A 109 8.07 -2.64 6.26
N GLU A 110 9.02 -3.20 7.01
CA GLU A 110 9.41 -4.61 6.90
C GLU A 110 8.25 -5.55 7.28
N ARG A 111 7.55 -5.24 8.37
CA ARG A 111 6.38 -6.01 8.81
C ARG A 111 5.30 -6.05 7.74
N LEU A 112 4.97 -4.89 7.17
CA LEU A 112 3.96 -4.78 6.12
C LEU A 112 4.41 -5.46 4.82
N ASP A 113 5.69 -5.38 4.45
CA ASP A 113 6.20 -6.08 3.27
C ASP A 113 6.04 -7.61 3.41
N ARG A 114 6.36 -8.16 4.59
CA ARG A 114 6.15 -9.57 4.91
C ARG A 114 4.68 -9.96 4.79
N THR A 115 3.78 -9.20 5.41
CA THR A 115 2.32 -9.44 5.34
C THR A 115 1.81 -9.33 3.90
N ALA A 116 2.28 -8.34 3.13
CA ALA A 116 1.86 -8.14 1.75
C ALA A 116 2.28 -9.31 0.85
N ARG A 117 3.52 -9.81 1.01
CA ARG A 117 4.02 -10.99 0.31
C ARG A 117 3.17 -12.21 0.65
N LEU A 118 3.01 -12.52 1.93
CA LEU A 118 2.20 -13.66 2.37
C LEU A 118 0.78 -13.59 1.80
N GLY A 119 0.10 -12.45 1.99
CA GLY A 119 -1.26 -12.26 1.50
C GLY A 119 -1.39 -12.36 -0.02
N ARG A 120 -0.37 -12.00 -0.81
CA ARG A 120 -0.41 -12.24 -2.27
C ARG A 120 -0.34 -13.73 -2.63
N HIS A 121 0.37 -14.52 -1.84
CA HIS A 121 0.49 -15.96 -2.06
C HIS A 121 -0.71 -16.75 -1.56
N THR A 122 -1.29 -16.37 -0.41
CA THR A 122 -2.27 -17.20 0.29
C THR A 122 -3.72 -16.75 0.15
N HIS A 123 -3.98 -15.51 -0.29
CA HIS A 123 -5.35 -14.97 -0.31
C HIS A 123 -6.29 -15.69 -1.29
N HIS A 124 -5.76 -16.31 -2.34
CA HIS A 124 -6.53 -17.08 -3.29
C HIS A 124 -6.11 -18.54 -3.21
N ALA A 125 -7.09 -19.43 -2.95
CA ALA A 125 -6.84 -20.86 -2.79
C ALA A 125 -6.40 -21.56 -4.09
N ALA A 126 -6.75 -21.01 -5.26
CA ALA A 126 -6.35 -21.60 -6.52
C ALA A 126 -4.90 -21.22 -6.90
N PRO A 127 -4.20 -22.11 -7.62
CA PRO A 127 -2.88 -21.83 -8.16
C PRO A 127 -2.88 -20.59 -9.06
N HIS A 128 -1.70 -20.05 -9.30
CA HIS A 128 -1.52 -18.91 -10.19
C HIS A 128 -1.94 -19.30 -11.62
N PRO A 129 -2.72 -18.46 -12.33
CA PRO A 129 -2.93 -18.62 -13.77
C PRO A 129 -1.61 -18.57 -14.54
N ASP A 130 -1.51 -19.23 -15.69
CA ASP A 130 -0.35 -19.18 -16.57
C ASP A 130 -0.72 -18.53 -17.92
N PRO A 131 -0.12 -17.39 -18.33
CA PRO A 131 0.92 -16.64 -17.62
C PRO A 131 0.38 -15.82 -16.43
N CYS A 132 1.13 -15.79 -15.33
CA CYS A 132 0.74 -15.03 -14.13
C CYS A 132 1.23 -13.59 -14.19
N LEU A 133 0.31 -12.62 -14.08
CA LEU A 133 0.64 -11.19 -14.03
C LEU A 133 0.69 -10.62 -12.61
N CYS A 134 0.57 -11.43 -11.56
CA CYS A 134 0.60 -10.91 -10.20
C CYS A 134 1.97 -10.30 -9.88
N HIS A 135 2.03 -9.35 -8.94
CA HIS A 135 3.29 -8.70 -8.58
C HIS A 135 4.42 -9.66 -8.19
N ALA A 136 4.12 -10.83 -7.63
CA ALA A 136 5.11 -11.83 -7.27
C ALA A 136 5.67 -12.61 -8.48
N CYS A 137 4.92 -12.69 -9.58
CA CYS A 137 5.30 -13.45 -10.78
C CYS A 137 5.74 -12.57 -11.95
N LEU A 138 5.44 -11.27 -11.91
CA LEU A 138 6.00 -10.35 -12.89
C LEU A 138 7.52 -10.40 -12.78
N PRO A 139 8.25 -10.69 -13.88
CA PRO A 139 9.69 -10.51 -13.86
C PRO A 139 9.95 -9.05 -13.52
N LEU A 140 10.81 -8.81 -12.54
CA LEU A 140 11.40 -7.50 -12.31
C LEU A 140 12.20 -7.18 -13.57
N SER A 141 11.54 -6.64 -14.60
CA SER A 141 12.26 -6.06 -15.72
C SER A 141 13.01 -4.87 -15.14
N PRO A 142 14.35 -4.83 -15.21
CA PRO A 142 15.08 -3.61 -14.88
C PRO A 142 14.58 -2.55 -15.87
N GLY A 143 13.87 -1.55 -15.34
CA GLY A 143 13.55 -0.34 -16.07
C GLY A 143 14.71 0.62 -16.05
#